data_AF-A0A3D5CM79-F1
#
_entry.id   AF-A0A3D5CM79-F1
#
_cell.length_a   1.000
_cell.length_b   1.000
_cell.length_c   1.000
_cell.angle_alpha   90.00
_cell.angle_beta   90.00
_cell.angle_gamma   90.00
#
_symmetry.space_group_name_H-M   'P 1'
#
loop_
_entity.id
_entity.type
_entity.pdbx_description
1 polymer ?
#
loop_
_entity_poly.entity_id
_entity_poly.type
_entity_poly.pdbx_seq_one_letter_code
_entity_poly.pdbx_strand_id
1 'polypeptide(L)' 'MGYDGALFGNQSTRNVGEEALSYVVLEYSSKSATGKWEPSALAQGQSLRKPSPLFKKLDEEIVSQEMDRLGD' A
#
# COMPACT_ATOMS: atom_id res chain seq x y z
N MET A 1 8.17 0.75 10.81
CA MET A 1 8.83 -0.56 10.66
C MET A 1 10.36 -0.50 10.60
N GLY A 2 11.05 0.58 10.97
CA GLY A 2 12.54 0.56 11.01
C GLY A 2 13.26 0.66 9.66
N TYR A 3 12.57 0.45 8.53
CA TYR A 3 13.12 0.58 7.18
C TYR A 3 13.19 2.03 6.71
N ASP A 4 14.19 2.31 5.87
CA ASP A 4 14.29 3.55 5.11
C ASP A 4 13.66 3.40 3.72
N GLY A 5 12.88 4.40 3.32
CA GLY A 5 12.13 4.39 2.07
C GLY A 5 10.76 3.71 2.14
N ALA A 6 10.07 3.70 1.00
CA ALA A 6 8.75 3.09 0.86
C ALA A 6 8.88 1.58 0.61
N LEU A 7 8.24 0.77 1.46
CA LEU A 7 8.22 -0.69 1.27
C LEU A 7 7.47 -1.11 0.00
N PHE A 8 6.49 -0.30 -0.40
CA PHE A 8 5.65 -0.55 -1.56
C PHE A 8 5.88 0.50 -2.64
N GLY A 9 5.56 0.10 -3.86
CA GLY A 9 5.54 0.97 -5.03
C GLY A 9 4.29 1.85 -5.06
N ASN A 10 4.06 2.48 -6.21
CA ASN A 10 2.87 3.30 -6.43
C ASN A 10 1.83 2.50 -7.20
N GLN A 11 0.59 2.53 -6.71
CA GLN A 11 -0.58 2.05 -7.44
C GLN A 11 -1.30 3.25 -8.06
N SER A 12 -1.64 3.14 -9.34
CA SER A 12 -2.37 4.14 -10.10
C SER A 12 -3.37 3.49 -11.05
N THR A 13 -4.23 4.30 -11.66
CA THR A 13 -5.11 3.86 -12.74
C THR A 13 -4.62 4.41 -14.07
N ARG A 14 -4.83 3.65 -15.15
CA ARG A 14 -4.45 4.06 -16.52
C ARG A 14 -5.55 3.69 -17.51
N ASN A 15 -5.84 4.57 -18.46
CA ASN A 15 -6.70 4.25 -19.60
C ASN A 15 -5.90 3.52 -20.68
N VAL A 16 -6.43 2.39 -21.14
CA VAL A 16 -5.86 1.57 -22.21
C VAL A 16 -6.95 1.32 -23.25
N GLY A 17 -6.59 1.39 -24.53
CA GLY A 17 -7.48 1.21 -25.67
C GLY A 17 -7.51 2.41 -26.61
N GLU A 18 -8.30 2.30 -27.68
CA GLU A 18 -8.56 3.40 -28.63
C GLU A 18 -9.96 4.00 -28.38
N GLU A 19 -10.26 5.18 -28.93
CA GLU A 19 -11.42 6.01 -28.56
C GLU A 19 -12.75 5.24 -28.44
N ALA A 20 -13.02 4.30 -29.35
CA ALA A 20 -14.27 3.52 -29.34
C ALA A 20 -14.31 2.41 -28.27
N LEU A 21 -13.16 2.03 -27.69
CA LEU A 21 -13.03 0.93 -26.75
C LEU A 21 -11.91 1.21 -25.74
N SER A 22 -12.21 1.99 -24.71
CA SER A 22 -11.26 2.32 -23.63
C SER A 22 -11.65 1.65 -22.31
N TYR A 23 -10.64 1.19 -21.56
CA TYR A 23 -10.79 0.54 -20.27
C TYR A 23 -9.83 1.14 -19.25
N VAL A 24 -10.30 1.31 -18.01
CA VAL A 24 -9.47 1.68 -16.86
C VAL A 24 -8.82 0.42 -16.30
N VAL A 25 -7.50 0.40 -16.27
CA VAL A 25 -6.73 -0.68 -15.65
C VAL A 25 -6.01 -0.17 -14.41
N LEU A 26 -5.76 -1.09 -13.47
CA LEU A 26 -4.87 -0.84 -12.34
C LEU A 26 -3.42 -1.07 -12.81
N GLU A 27 -2.57 -0.08 -12.59
CA GLU A 27 -1.14 -0.16 -12.87
C GLU A 27 -0.36 -0.06 -11.55
N TYR A 28 0.58 -0.98 -11.36
CA TYR A 28 1.48 -0.96 -10.21
C TYR A 28 2.92 -0.77 -10.67
N SER A 29 3.60 0.23 -10.08
CA SER A 29 4.99 0.55 -10.37
C SER A 29 5.85 0.32 -9.13
N SER A 30 6.73 -0.68 -9.19
CA SER A 30 7.68 -1.00 -8.10
C SER A 30 8.92 -0.11 -8.06
N LYS A 31 9.05 0.91 -8.94
CA LYS A 31 10.27 1.72 -9.09
C LYS A 31 10.72 2.41 -7.80
N SER A 32 9.79 2.81 -6.94
CA SER A 32 10.09 3.45 -5.65
C SER A 32 10.09 2.48 -4.47
N ALA A 33 9.79 1.21 -4.70
CA ALA A 33 9.70 0.20 -3.66
C ALA A 33 11.10 -0.29 -3.28
N THR A 34 11.46 -0.15 -2.01
CA THR A 34 12.67 -0.76 -1.45
C THR A 34 12.40 -2.13 -0.82
N GLY A 35 11.13 -2.47 -0.61
CA GLY A 35 10.71 -3.75 -0.04
C GLY A 35 10.97 -4.90 -1.00
N LYS A 36 11.61 -5.94 -0.48
CA LYS A 36 11.75 -7.25 -1.13
C LYS A 36 11.07 -8.31 -0.29
N TRP A 37 10.52 -9.33 -0.94
CA TRP A 37 10.02 -10.50 -0.24
C TRP A 37 11.20 -11.40 0.12
N GLU A 38 11.85 -11.07 1.24
CA GLU A 38 12.98 -11.82 1.79
C GLU A 38 13.00 -11.69 3.32
N PRO A 39 13.59 -12.65 4.05
CA PRO A 39 13.79 -12.53 5.48
C PRO A 39 14.55 -11.25 5.84
N SER A 40 14.12 -10.56 6.89
CA SER A 40 14.81 -9.35 7.36
C SER A 40 16.19 -9.69 7.92
N ALA A 41 17.24 -9.09 7.35
CA ALA A 41 18.60 -9.18 7.85
C ALA A 41 18.85 -8.08 8.91
N LEU A 42 18.28 -8.24 10.10
CA LEU A 42 18.57 -7.35 11.23
C LEU A 42 19.93 -7.72 11.82
N ALA A 43 20.89 -6.79 11.73
CA ALA A 43 22.21 -6.99 12.31
C ALA A 43 22.12 -7.05 13.83
N GLN A 44 22.97 -7.88 14.46
CA GLN A 44 23.08 -7.92 15.91
C GLN A 44 23.47 -6.52 16.44
N GLY A 45 22.79 -6.06 17.49
CA GLY A 45 23.04 -4.74 18.07
C GLY A 45 22.41 -3.57 17.31
N GLN A 46 21.64 -3.82 16.25
CA GLN A 46 20.89 -2.77 15.55
C GLN A 46 19.82 -2.17 16.47
N SER A 47 19.88 -0.85 16.65
CA SER A 47 18.88 -0.12 17.43
C SER A 47 17.52 -0.15 16.74
N LEU A 48 16.50 -0.64 17.43
CA LEU A 48 15.13 -0.65 16.92
C LEU A 48 14.51 0.76 17.09
N ARG A 49 13.76 1.21 16.07
CA ARG A 49 12.97 2.44 16.19
C ARG A 49 11.92 2.26 17.28
N LYS A 50 11.58 3.36 17.98
CA LYS A 50 10.52 3.36 18.98
C LYS A 50 9.22 2.84 18.34
N PRO A 51 8.57 1.83 18.92
CA PRO A 51 7.35 1.27 18.35
C PRO A 51 6.24 2.33 18.35
N SER A 52 5.50 2.39 17.25
CA SER A 52 4.28 3.17 17.11
C SER A 52 3.14 2.23 16.69
N PRO A 53 1.88 2.54 17.05
CA PRO A 53 0.74 1.81 16.53
C PRO A 53 0.79 1.77 15.00
N LEU A 54 0.70 0.57 14.41
CA LEU A 54 0.70 0.38 12.95
C LEU A 54 -0.67 0.65 12.35
N PHE A 55 -1.72 0.39 13.12
CA PHE A 55 -3.10 0.55 12.71
C PHE A 55 -3.86 1.28 13.80
N LYS A 56 -4.76 2.17 13.39
CA LYS A 56 -5.77 2.75 14.26
C LYS A 56 -7.08 2.01 13.99
N LYS A 57 -7.82 1.68 15.06
CA LYS A 57 -9.17 1.15 14.91
C LYS A 57 -10.04 2.17 14.16
N LEU A 58 -10.81 1.71 13.19
CA LEU A 58 -11.79 2.53 12.49
C LEU A 58 -12.96 2.85 13.41
N ASP A 59 -13.45 4.08 13.31
CA ASP A 59 -14.70 4.49 13.94
C ASP A 59 -15.89 3.83 13.21
N GLU A 60 -16.97 3.50 13.93
CA GLU A 60 -18.11 2.74 13.38
C GLU A 60 -18.75 3.42 12.16
N GLU A 61 -18.79 4.76 12.15
CA GLU A 61 -19.29 5.54 11.02
C GLU A 61 -18.50 5.30 9.74
N ILE A 62 -17.16 5.25 9.83
CA ILE A 62 -16.26 5.01 8.69
C ILE A 62 -16.47 3.60 8.16
N VAL A 63 -16.67 2.62 9.05
CA VAL A 63 -16.96 1.24 8.65
C VAL A 63 -18.24 1.17 7.82
N SER A 64 -19.31 1.83 8.26
CA SER A 64 -20.57 1.87 7.51
C SER A 64 -20.39 2.49 6.12
N GLN A 65 -19.71 3.63 6.04
CA GLN A 65 -19.47 4.32 4.77
C GLN A 65 -18.66 3.48 3.77
N GLU A 66 -17.62 2.79 4.24
CA GLU A 66 -16.79 1.95 3.37
C GLU A 66 -17.53 0.68 2.93
N MET A 67 -18.42 0.13 3.77
CA MET A 67 -19.32 -0.97 3.38
C MET A 67 -20.28 -0.54 2.26
N ASP A 68 -20.91 0.64 2.38
CA ASP A 68 -21.81 1.18 1.34
C ASP A 68 -21.08 1.37 0.00
N ARG A 69 -19.80 1.75 0.02
CA ARG A 69 -18.98 1.96 -1.19
C ARG A 69 -18.58 0.67 -1.90
N LEU A 70 -18.44 -0.43 -1.16
CA LEU A 70 -18.12 -1.73 -1.74
C LEU A 70 -19.32 -2.34 -2.47
N GLY A 71 -20.54 -1.86 -2.19
CA GLY A 71 -21.79 -2.47 -2.61
C GLY A 71 -22.05 -3.76 -1.81
N ASP A 72 -23.33 -4.06 -1.57
CA ASP A 72 -23.74 -5.33 -0.95
C ASP A 72 -23.22 -6.56 -1.72
#